data_AF-A0A8S2UR52-F1
#
_entry.id   AF-A0A8S2UR52-F1
#
_cell.length_a   1.000
_cell.length_b   1.000
_cell.length_c   1.000
_cell.angle_alpha   90.00
_cell.angle_beta   90.00
_cell.angle_gamma   90.00
#
_symmetry.space_group_name_H-M   'P 1'
#
loop_
_entity.id
_entity.type
_entity.pdbx_description
1 polymer ?
#
loop_
_entity_poly.entity_id
_entity_poly.type
_entity_poly.pdbx_seq_one_letter_code
_entity_poly.pdbx_strand_id
1 'polypeptide(L)'
;TFGKCIYEIGYHTANDSIEVVQTFCDIHTQGSNHLKSFSTTSLKQNYDERTKSALSAVFQLAVQTAVATSDPLVKVSQMTINCLEDWAKANYSDKKYRRAADYKQELKEAHEPVEKCQRKVDNKMKEWNRRIKDLNRLKTKMNCATERNRSSLTEKHEISKQLCEIIENQLVDLDRNVIREERKYRLEAAKVLSTCQNIQVRQVSEINEILNRFIQAVKEINVGKSININSQEVPGRRQMNVVEKHAVRQTLYVANQSIRRQRTIVRGETRV
;
A
#
# COMPACT_ATOMS: atom_id res chain seq x y z
N THR A 1 -41.43 11.57 34.78
CA THR A 1 -42.40 11.65 33.67
C THR A 1 -43.17 10.35 33.54
N PHE A 2 -42.52 9.20 33.31
CA PHE A 2 -43.20 7.89 33.24
C PHE A 2 -43.97 7.51 34.52
N GLY A 3 -43.37 7.65 35.72
CA GLY A 3 -44.07 7.37 36.98
C GLY A 3 -45.28 8.28 37.27
N LYS A 4 -45.25 9.53 36.77
CA LYS A 4 -46.40 10.45 36.83
C LYS A 4 -47.54 9.95 35.93
N CYS A 5 -47.19 9.47 34.73
CA CYS A 5 -48.16 8.91 33.78
C CYS A 5 -48.84 7.64 34.33
N ILE A 6 -48.10 6.69 34.91
CA ILE A 6 -48.70 5.49 35.51
C ILE A 6 -49.63 5.86 36.69
N TYR A 7 -49.22 6.83 37.51
CA TYR A 7 -50.03 7.34 38.60
C TYR A 7 -51.34 7.95 38.09
N GLU A 8 -51.27 8.85 37.10
CA GLU A 8 -52.44 9.52 36.54
C GLU A 8 -53.40 8.50 35.89
N ILE A 9 -52.89 7.57 35.08
CA ILE A 9 -53.71 6.52 34.47
C ILE A 9 -54.41 5.69 35.55
N GLY A 10 -53.67 5.21 36.57
CA GLY A 10 -54.25 4.38 37.62
C GLY A 10 -55.28 5.11 38.48
N TYR A 11 -55.00 6.36 38.83
CA TYR A 11 -55.90 7.22 39.61
C TYR A 11 -57.18 7.55 38.83
N HIS A 12 -57.06 7.97 37.57
CA HIS A 12 -58.22 8.26 36.72
C HIS A 12 -59.05 6.99 36.45
N THR A 13 -58.41 5.86 36.13
CA THR A 13 -59.13 4.59 35.91
C THR A 13 -59.94 4.15 37.13
N ALA A 14 -59.40 4.36 38.34
CA ALA A 14 -60.13 4.05 39.59
C ALA A 14 -61.34 4.98 39.79
N ASN A 15 -61.18 6.28 39.55
CA ASN A 15 -62.28 7.25 39.65
C ASN A 15 -63.38 7.00 38.61
N ASP A 16 -63.00 6.75 37.36
CA ASP A 16 -63.94 6.43 36.28
C ASP A 16 -64.74 5.15 36.62
N SER A 17 -64.07 4.15 37.22
CA SER A 17 -64.72 2.92 37.68
C SER A 17 -65.73 3.18 38.81
N ILE A 18 -65.40 4.07 39.75
CA ILE A 18 -66.32 4.50 40.82
C ILE A 18 -67.54 5.21 40.21
N GLU A 19 -67.34 6.13 39.28
CA GLU A 19 -68.41 6.87 38.62
C GLU A 19 -69.38 5.95 37.87
N VAL A 20 -68.86 4.94 37.17
CA VAL A 20 -69.69 3.92 36.49
C VAL A 20 -70.55 3.15 37.49
N VAL A 21 -69.96 2.68 38.60
CA VAL A 21 -70.69 1.92 39.63
C VAL A 21 -71.75 2.80 40.31
N GLN A 22 -71.45 4.07 40.54
CA GLN A 22 -72.38 5.02 41.16
C GLN A 22 -73.54 5.38 40.23
N THR A 23 -73.25 5.62 38.94
CA THR A 23 -74.27 5.83 37.92
C THR A 23 -75.21 4.62 37.81
N PHE A 24 -74.65 3.41 37.88
CA PHE A 24 -75.42 2.18 37.90
C PHE A 24 -76.37 2.11 39.11
N CYS A 25 -75.91 2.48 40.32
CA CYS A 25 -76.76 2.59 41.50
C CYS A 25 -77.90 3.59 41.33
N ASP A 26 -77.59 4.76 40.79
CA ASP A 26 -78.55 5.84 40.60
C ASP A 26 -79.67 5.41 39.65
N ILE A 27 -79.32 4.75 38.53
CA ILE A 27 -80.29 4.21 37.57
C ILE A 27 -81.24 3.20 38.24
N HIS A 28 -80.69 2.25 39.02
CA HIS A 28 -81.52 1.26 39.71
C HIS A 28 -82.43 1.88 40.77
N THR A 29 -81.91 2.85 41.52
CA THR A 29 -82.67 3.58 42.54
C THR A 29 -83.80 4.41 41.90
N GLN A 30 -83.49 5.14 40.82
CA GLN A 30 -84.47 5.90 40.06
C GLN A 30 -85.54 5.00 39.44
N GLY A 31 -85.16 3.85 38.87
CA GLY A 31 -86.09 2.88 38.30
C GLY A 31 -87.09 2.34 39.34
N SER A 32 -86.59 1.97 40.52
CA SER A 32 -87.43 1.52 41.64
C SER A 32 -88.39 2.61 42.12
N ASN A 33 -87.91 3.85 42.26
CA ASN A 33 -88.73 5.00 42.61
C ASN A 33 -89.80 5.31 41.54
N HIS A 34 -89.45 5.18 40.26
CA HIS A 34 -90.38 5.41 39.16
C HIS A 34 -91.50 4.37 39.15
N LEU A 35 -91.20 3.09 39.37
CA LEU A 35 -92.18 2.01 39.53
C LEU A 35 -93.15 2.26 40.71
N LYS A 36 -92.62 2.76 41.83
CA LYS A 36 -93.43 3.14 43.00
C LYS A 36 -94.34 4.35 42.70
N SER A 37 -93.82 5.36 42.01
CA SER A 37 -94.61 6.52 41.59
C SER A 37 -95.68 6.14 40.56
N PHE A 38 -95.33 5.30 39.59
CA PHE A 38 -96.25 4.85 38.55
C PHE A 38 -97.39 4.00 39.15
N SER A 39 -97.08 3.04 40.01
CA SER A 39 -98.09 2.22 40.68
C SER A 39 -99.09 3.05 41.49
N THR A 40 -98.61 4.00 42.29
CA THR A 40 -99.48 4.90 43.07
C THR A 40 -100.32 5.81 42.19
N THR A 41 -99.79 6.28 41.06
CA THR A 41 -100.52 7.14 40.12
C THR A 41 -101.57 6.35 39.34
N SER A 42 -101.21 5.18 38.82
CA SER A 42 -102.11 4.29 38.09
C SER A 42 -103.29 3.85 38.95
N LEU A 43 -103.07 3.51 40.22
CA LEU A 43 -104.13 3.11 41.14
C LEU A 43 -105.11 4.23 41.54
N LYS A 44 -104.78 5.51 41.24
CA LYS A 44 -105.71 6.64 41.42
C LYS A 44 -106.72 6.79 40.28
N GLN A 45 -106.56 6.06 39.18
CA GLN A 45 -107.53 6.10 38.08
C GLN A 45 -108.85 5.41 38.45
N ASN A 46 -109.93 5.78 37.77
CA ASN A 46 -111.28 5.25 37.98
C ASN A 46 -111.43 3.84 37.37
N TYR A 47 -110.86 2.84 38.04
CA TYR A 47 -111.11 1.44 37.76
C TYR A 47 -112.23 0.90 38.65
N ASP A 48 -112.93 -0.13 38.20
CA ASP A 48 -113.79 -0.94 39.06
C ASP A 48 -112.96 -1.63 40.17
N GLU A 49 -113.60 -2.02 41.28
CA GLU A 49 -112.88 -2.57 42.43
C GLU A 49 -112.11 -3.85 42.11
N ARG A 50 -112.63 -4.70 41.22
CA ARG A 50 -111.98 -5.96 40.87
C ARG A 50 -110.70 -5.71 40.08
N THR A 51 -110.76 -4.81 39.09
CA THR A 51 -109.59 -4.39 38.32
C THR A 51 -108.59 -3.65 39.20
N LYS A 52 -109.04 -2.78 40.11
CA LYS A 52 -108.17 -2.06 41.05
C LYS A 52 -107.44 -3.02 42.00
N SER A 53 -108.13 -4.04 42.50
CA SER A 53 -107.54 -5.08 43.35
C SER A 53 -106.49 -5.91 42.59
N ALA A 54 -106.80 -6.35 41.36
CA ALA A 54 -105.87 -7.10 40.52
C ALA A 54 -104.62 -6.27 40.16
N LEU A 55 -104.79 -5.02 39.74
CA LEU A 55 -103.69 -4.09 39.44
C LEU A 55 -102.85 -3.80 40.69
N SER A 56 -103.48 -3.64 41.85
CA SER A 56 -102.77 -3.43 43.11
C SER A 56 -101.86 -4.62 43.44
N ALA A 57 -102.32 -5.85 43.25
CA ALA A 57 -101.50 -7.05 43.48
C ALA A 57 -100.29 -7.11 42.53
N VAL A 58 -100.50 -6.83 41.23
CA VAL A 58 -99.42 -6.79 40.23
C VAL A 58 -98.40 -5.70 40.54
N PHE A 59 -98.86 -4.49 40.88
CA PHE A 59 -97.98 -3.39 41.23
C PHE A 59 -97.23 -3.63 42.53
N GLN A 60 -97.86 -4.22 43.55
CA GLN A 60 -97.18 -4.60 44.79
C GLN A 60 -96.07 -5.61 44.52
N LEU A 61 -96.34 -6.65 43.71
CA LEU A 61 -95.33 -7.63 43.33
C LEU A 61 -94.17 -6.98 42.55
N ALA A 62 -94.48 -6.11 41.59
CA ALA A 62 -93.47 -5.41 40.79
C ALA A 62 -92.59 -4.48 41.65
N VAL A 63 -93.19 -3.70 42.55
CA VAL A 63 -92.46 -2.82 43.48
C VAL A 63 -91.64 -3.63 44.48
N GLN A 64 -92.18 -4.70 45.06
CA GLN A 64 -91.43 -5.57 45.96
C GLN A 64 -90.24 -6.23 45.26
N THR A 65 -90.42 -6.68 44.02
CA THR A 65 -89.34 -7.27 43.22
C THR A 65 -88.27 -6.23 42.88
N ALA A 66 -88.68 -5.02 42.50
CA ALA A 66 -87.77 -3.92 42.22
C ALA A 66 -86.95 -3.51 43.46
N VAL A 67 -87.58 -3.42 44.63
CA VAL A 67 -86.90 -3.10 45.91
C VAL A 67 -85.98 -4.24 46.34
N ALA A 68 -86.47 -5.50 46.28
CA ALA A 68 -85.69 -6.67 46.66
C ALA A 68 -84.44 -6.88 45.78
N THR A 69 -84.44 -6.35 44.55
CA THR A 69 -83.29 -6.38 43.65
C THR A 69 -82.41 -5.14 43.79
N SER A 70 -83.00 -3.96 43.94
CA SER A 70 -82.24 -2.71 44.09
C SER A 70 -81.43 -2.67 45.38
N ASP A 71 -81.99 -3.11 46.52
CA ASP A 71 -81.33 -2.95 47.82
C ASP A 71 -80.02 -3.76 47.94
N PRO A 72 -79.97 -5.06 47.53
CA PRO A 72 -78.71 -5.81 47.49
C PRO A 72 -77.73 -5.23 46.46
N LEU A 73 -78.21 -4.79 45.29
CA LEU A 73 -77.36 -4.20 44.24
C LEU A 73 -76.70 -2.91 44.74
N VAL A 74 -77.47 -2.01 45.35
CA VAL A 74 -76.94 -0.77 45.94
C VAL A 74 -75.92 -1.08 47.02
N LYS A 75 -76.16 -2.07 47.88
CA LYS A 75 -75.22 -2.47 48.92
C LYS A 75 -73.92 -3.05 48.35
N VAL A 76 -74.00 -3.91 47.33
CA VAL A 76 -72.82 -4.49 46.67
C VAL A 76 -72.02 -3.41 45.95
N SER A 77 -72.69 -2.51 45.25
CA SER A 77 -72.05 -1.40 44.56
C SER A 77 -71.39 -0.42 45.53
N GLN A 78 -72.03 -0.09 46.66
CA GLN A 78 -71.39 0.74 47.69
C GLN A 78 -70.16 0.06 48.29
N MET A 79 -70.21 -1.26 48.52
CA MET A 79 -69.04 -2.01 48.97
C MET A 79 -67.92 -1.98 47.92
N THR A 80 -68.28 -2.06 46.63
CA THR A 80 -67.34 -1.96 45.50
C THR A 80 -66.69 -0.58 45.43
N ILE A 81 -67.47 0.49 45.57
CA ILE A 81 -66.98 1.87 45.62
C ILE A 81 -65.98 2.03 46.77
N ASN A 82 -66.35 1.61 47.99
CA ASN A 82 -65.47 1.72 49.15
C ASN A 82 -64.15 0.94 48.94
N CYS A 83 -64.23 -0.29 48.39
CA CYS A 83 -63.04 -1.07 48.04
C CYS A 83 -62.16 -0.38 47.00
N LEU A 84 -62.75 0.23 45.97
CA LEU A 84 -62.03 0.98 44.94
C LEU A 84 -61.38 2.24 45.52
N GLU A 85 -62.07 2.97 46.39
CA GLU A 85 -61.50 4.12 47.09
C GLU A 85 -60.33 3.73 48.00
N ASP A 86 -60.47 2.66 48.78
CA ASP A 86 -59.42 2.17 49.67
C ASP A 86 -58.22 1.68 48.88
N TRP A 87 -58.46 0.96 47.77
CA TRP A 87 -57.40 0.55 46.85
C TRP A 87 -56.70 1.74 46.20
N ALA A 88 -57.46 2.76 45.78
CA ALA A 88 -56.91 3.98 45.19
C ALA A 88 -56.08 4.76 46.21
N LYS A 89 -56.59 4.97 47.44
CA LYS A 89 -55.85 5.60 48.54
C LYS A 89 -54.59 4.83 48.89
N ALA A 90 -54.66 3.50 48.94
CA ALA A 90 -53.52 2.64 49.26
C ALA A 90 -52.42 2.72 48.20
N ASN A 91 -52.76 2.79 46.91
CA ASN A 91 -51.78 2.72 45.82
C ASN A 91 -51.35 4.08 45.28
N TYR A 92 -52.23 5.07 45.33
CA TYR A 92 -52.05 6.39 44.73
C TYR A 92 -52.16 7.52 45.76
N SER A 93 -51.83 7.30 47.03
CA SER A 93 -51.64 8.42 47.97
C SER A 93 -50.43 9.27 47.57
N ASP A 94 -50.52 10.59 47.75
CA ASP A 94 -49.44 11.57 47.50
C ASP A 94 -48.09 11.18 48.13
N LYS A 95 -48.10 10.41 49.23
CA LYS A 95 -46.90 9.90 49.89
C LYS A 95 -46.17 8.81 49.08
N LYS A 96 -46.87 7.99 48.27
CA LYS A 96 -46.25 6.98 47.40
C LYS A 96 -45.65 7.55 46.12
N TYR A 97 -45.92 8.82 45.80
CA TYR A 97 -45.20 9.56 44.76
C TYR A 97 -43.67 9.65 45.04
N ARG A 98 -43.26 9.48 46.32
CA ARG A 98 -41.84 9.30 46.68
C ARG A 98 -41.23 8.03 46.07
N ARG A 99 -41.97 6.93 45.94
CA ARG A 99 -41.48 5.72 45.26
C ARG A 99 -41.23 5.94 43.76
N ALA A 100 -41.96 6.84 43.11
CA ALA A 100 -41.68 7.21 41.73
C ALA A 100 -40.37 8.02 41.59
N ALA A 101 -39.99 8.76 42.64
CA ALA A 101 -38.67 9.37 42.73
C ALA A 101 -37.57 8.32 42.98
N ASP A 102 -37.85 7.31 43.82
CA ASP A 102 -36.95 6.17 44.04
C ASP A 102 -36.73 5.37 42.75
N TYR A 103 -37.79 5.06 41.98
CA TYR A 103 -37.65 4.44 40.67
C TYR A 103 -36.90 5.31 39.65
N LYS A 104 -37.10 6.63 39.68
CA LYS A 104 -36.32 7.56 38.83
C LYS A 104 -34.85 7.54 39.21
N GLN A 105 -34.53 7.40 40.49
CA GLN A 105 -33.18 7.30 41.01
C GLN A 105 -32.55 5.95 40.63
N GLU A 106 -33.22 4.83 40.88
CA GLU A 106 -32.77 3.48 40.50
C GLU A 106 -32.54 3.37 38.98
N LEU A 107 -33.44 3.94 38.18
CA LEU A 107 -33.33 3.92 36.72
C LEU A 107 -32.19 4.83 36.24
N LYS A 108 -31.94 5.95 36.92
CA LYS A 108 -30.76 6.79 36.68
C LYS A 108 -29.47 6.06 37.05
N GLU A 109 -29.43 5.40 38.20
CA GLU A 109 -28.29 4.60 38.68
C GLU A 109 -28.00 3.40 37.77
N ALA A 110 -29.02 2.76 37.22
CA ALA A 110 -28.88 1.68 36.24
C ALA A 110 -28.47 2.19 34.85
N HIS A 111 -28.94 3.38 34.43
CA HIS A 111 -28.65 3.93 33.11
C HIS A 111 -27.28 4.63 33.03
N GLU A 112 -26.83 5.26 34.11
CA GLU A 112 -25.54 5.97 34.16
C GLU A 112 -24.32 5.10 33.76
N PRO A 113 -24.15 3.84 34.21
CA PRO A 113 -23.05 2.99 33.76
C PRO A 113 -23.15 2.63 32.28
N VAL A 114 -24.37 2.43 31.76
CA VAL A 114 -24.62 2.15 30.33
C VAL A 114 -24.22 3.36 29.49
N GLU A 115 -24.63 4.57 29.91
CA GLU A 115 -24.31 5.81 29.22
C GLU A 115 -22.79 6.11 29.26
N LYS A 116 -22.13 5.84 30.39
CA LYS A 116 -20.66 5.91 30.50
C LYS A 116 -19.97 4.91 29.58
N CYS A 117 -20.50 3.69 29.46
CA CYS A 117 -19.98 2.67 28.55
C CYS A 117 -20.14 3.11 27.09
N GLN A 118 -21.32 3.61 26.71
CA GLN A 118 -21.61 4.13 25.38
C GLN A 118 -20.64 5.25 25.01
N ARG A 119 -20.43 6.23 25.91
CA ARG A 119 -19.46 7.31 25.68
C ARG A 119 -18.03 6.79 25.48
N LYS A 120 -17.61 5.74 26.20
CA LYS A 120 -16.30 5.10 26.00
C LYS A 120 -16.20 4.43 24.62
N VAL A 121 -17.25 3.73 24.20
CA VAL A 121 -17.33 3.10 22.88
C VAL A 121 -17.27 4.15 21.77
N ASP A 122 -18.05 5.22 21.87
CA ASP A 122 -18.06 6.31 20.88
C ASP A 122 -16.69 7.00 20.77
N ASN A 123 -16.01 7.23 21.89
CA ASN A 123 -14.66 7.78 21.90
C ASN A 123 -13.65 6.82 21.25
N LYS A 124 -13.75 5.52 21.51
CA LYS A 124 -12.90 4.51 20.87
C LYS A 124 -13.17 4.39 19.37
N MET A 125 -14.42 4.51 18.95
CA MET A 125 -14.78 4.53 17.53
C MET A 125 -14.24 5.77 16.82
N LYS A 126 -14.28 6.94 17.46
CA LYS A 126 -13.64 8.17 16.94
C LYS A 126 -12.11 8.01 16.82
N GLU A 127 -11.47 7.41 17.83
CA GLU A 127 -10.02 7.12 17.81
C GLU A 127 -9.66 6.16 16.66
N TRP A 128 -10.42 5.08 16.51
CA TRP A 128 -10.25 4.10 15.42
C TRP A 128 -10.38 4.75 14.05
N ASN A 129 -11.42 5.58 13.84
CA ASN A 129 -11.63 6.29 12.58
C ASN A 129 -10.50 7.28 12.27
N ARG A 130 -9.89 7.91 13.28
CA ARG A 130 -8.68 8.74 13.08
C ARG A 130 -7.50 7.89 12.62
N ARG A 131 -7.25 6.75 13.28
CA ARG A 131 -6.18 5.81 12.88
C ARG A 131 -6.35 5.30 11.46
N ILE A 132 -7.57 4.99 11.02
CA ILE A 132 -7.87 4.60 9.63
C ILE A 132 -7.50 5.73 8.66
N LYS A 133 -7.85 6.99 8.97
CA LYS A 133 -7.50 8.14 8.13
C LYS A 133 -5.99 8.32 8.03
N ASP A 134 -5.26 8.14 9.13
CA ASP A 134 -3.79 8.25 9.14
C ASP A 134 -3.13 7.11 8.35
N LEU A 135 -3.61 5.87 8.48
CA LEU A 135 -3.14 4.75 7.66
C LEU A 135 -3.39 4.97 6.17
N ASN A 136 -4.56 5.50 5.79
CA ASN A 136 -4.85 5.82 4.40
C ASN A 136 -3.92 6.92 3.86
N ARG A 137 -3.63 7.96 4.67
CA ARG A 137 -2.65 8.99 4.30
C ARG A 137 -1.24 8.40 4.13
N LEU A 138 -0.83 7.49 5.00
CA LEU A 138 0.46 6.81 4.90
C LEU A 138 0.53 5.97 3.62
N LYS A 139 -0.52 5.21 3.30
CA LYS A 139 -0.64 4.43 2.06
C LYS A 139 -0.50 5.32 0.83
N THR A 140 -1.18 6.47 0.79
CA THR A 140 -1.05 7.42 -0.33
C THR A 140 0.38 7.93 -0.46
N LYS A 141 1.03 8.31 0.65
CA LYS A 141 2.44 8.76 0.64
C LYS A 141 3.38 7.67 0.14
N MET A 142 3.20 6.42 0.60
CA MET A 142 3.95 5.27 0.10
C MET A 142 3.75 5.09 -1.39
N ASN A 143 2.51 5.10 -1.89
CA ASN A 143 2.24 4.97 -3.32
C ASN A 143 2.93 6.06 -4.12
N CYS A 144 2.86 7.33 -3.69
CA CYS A 144 3.59 8.41 -4.34
C CYS A 144 5.11 8.22 -4.32
N ALA A 145 5.68 7.70 -3.23
CA ALA A 145 7.11 7.40 -3.13
C ALA A 145 7.51 6.24 -4.05
N THR A 146 6.69 5.18 -4.11
CA THR A 146 6.87 4.06 -5.03
C THR A 146 6.81 4.50 -6.49
N GLU A 147 5.85 5.36 -6.86
CA GLU A 147 5.72 5.93 -8.20
C GLU A 147 6.95 6.78 -8.58
N ARG A 148 7.44 7.61 -7.65
CA ARG A 148 8.68 8.39 -7.83
C ARG A 148 9.92 7.50 -7.99
N ASN A 149 10.01 6.44 -7.21
CA ASN A 149 11.12 5.49 -7.35
C ASN A 149 11.04 4.72 -8.66
N ARG A 150 9.84 4.35 -9.12
CA ARG A 150 9.62 3.68 -10.40
C ARG A 150 10.03 4.58 -11.58
N SER A 151 9.64 5.85 -11.55
CA SER A 151 10.05 6.85 -12.57
C SER A 151 11.55 7.10 -12.57
N SER A 152 12.19 7.19 -11.40
CA SER A 152 13.65 7.31 -11.31
C SER A 152 14.39 6.06 -11.81
N LEU A 153 13.83 4.86 -11.59
CA LEU A 153 14.37 3.60 -12.11
C LEU A 153 14.29 3.52 -13.63
N THR A 154 13.18 3.97 -14.23
CA THR A 154 13.05 4.03 -15.69
C THR A 154 14.01 5.03 -16.33
N GLU A 155 14.21 6.21 -15.72
CA GLU A 155 15.19 7.20 -16.21
C GLU A 155 16.63 6.68 -16.12
N LYS A 156 17.00 6.01 -15.01
CA LYS A 156 18.34 5.40 -14.87
C LYS A 156 18.56 4.27 -15.87
N HIS A 157 17.54 3.49 -16.19
CA HIS A 157 17.64 2.42 -17.19
C HIS A 157 17.84 2.99 -18.60
N GLU A 158 17.13 4.07 -18.96
CA GLU A 158 17.28 4.74 -20.24
C GLU A 158 18.68 5.37 -20.41
N ILE A 159 19.21 6.02 -19.36
CA ILE A 159 20.58 6.56 -19.35
C ILE A 159 21.61 5.43 -19.52
N SER A 160 21.42 4.30 -18.83
CA SER A 160 22.33 3.15 -18.95
C SER A 160 22.33 2.57 -20.36
N LYS A 161 21.18 2.52 -21.03
CA LYS A 161 21.07 2.07 -22.42
C LYS A 161 21.79 3.03 -23.37
N GLN A 162 21.58 4.34 -23.21
CA GLN A 162 22.27 5.35 -24.02
C GLN A 162 23.79 5.31 -23.82
N LEU A 163 24.27 5.08 -22.59
CA LEU A 163 25.70 4.92 -22.32
C LEU A 163 26.28 3.67 -23.00
N CYS A 164 25.57 2.54 -22.98
CA CYS A 164 25.98 1.34 -23.71
C CYS A 164 26.06 1.61 -25.23
N GLU A 165 25.05 2.27 -25.81
CA GLU A 165 25.06 2.65 -27.23
C GLU A 165 26.24 3.59 -27.58
N ILE A 166 26.57 4.54 -26.71
CA ILE A 166 27.73 5.42 -26.90
C ILE A 166 29.05 4.63 -26.84
N ILE A 167 29.20 3.73 -25.87
CA ILE A 167 30.41 2.90 -25.72
C ILE A 167 30.59 1.98 -26.93
N GLU A 168 29.52 1.33 -27.39
CA GLU A 168 29.55 0.49 -28.60
C GLU A 168 30.00 1.28 -29.83
N ASN A 169 29.44 2.49 -30.02
CA ASN A 169 29.84 3.37 -31.12
C ASN A 169 31.31 3.80 -31.01
N GLN A 170 31.79 4.15 -29.82
CA GLN A 170 33.19 4.53 -29.60
C GLN A 170 34.16 3.36 -29.85
N LEU A 171 33.79 2.14 -29.50
CA LEU A 171 34.59 0.94 -29.77
C LEU A 171 34.68 0.67 -31.28
N VAL A 172 33.57 0.83 -32.01
CA VAL A 172 33.56 0.70 -33.48
C VAL A 172 34.45 1.77 -34.14
N ASP A 173 34.41 3.01 -33.66
CA ASP A 173 35.25 4.08 -34.18
C ASP A 173 36.74 3.88 -33.85
N LEU A 174 37.04 3.37 -32.65
CA LEU A 174 38.41 3.01 -32.26
C LEU A 174 38.96 1.88 -33.14
N ASP A 175 38.19 0.82 -33.37
CA ASP A 175 38.58 -0.30 -34.22
C ASP A 175 38.88 0.17 -35.66
N ARG A 176 38.02 1.04 -36.21
CA ARG A 176 38.25 1.67 -37.52
C ARG A 176 39.54 2.48 -37.57
N ASN A 177 39.86 3.21 -36.49
CA ASN A 177 41.09 4.01 -36.41
C ASN A 177 42.33 3.12 -36.29
N VAL A 178 42.27 2.04 -35.50
CA VAL A 178 43.36 1.05 -35.39
C VAL A 178 43.64 0.41 -36.74
N ILE A 179 42.60 -0.04 -37.46
CA ILE A 179 42.74 -0.61 -38.81
C ILE A 179 43.36 0.41 -39.78
N ARG A 180 42.99 1.70 -39.67
CA ARG A 180 43.53 2.76 -40.51
C ARG A 180 45.03 3.01 -40.24
N GLU A 181 45.42 3.12 -38.98
CA GLU A 181 46.83 3.29 -38.59
C GLU A 181 47.68 2.06 -38.94
N GLU A 182 47.17 0.86 -38.70
CA GLU A 182 47.86 -0.36 -39.10
C GLU A 182 48.12 -0.39 -40.60
N ARG A 183 47.13 -0.04 -41.44
CA ARG A 183 47.31 0.07 -42.89
C ARG A 183 48.38 1.10 -43.26
N LYS A 184 48.41 2.25 -42.57
CA LYS A 184 49.43 3.28 -42.79
C LYS A 184 50.83 2.75 -42.49
N TYR A 185 51.04 2.13 -41.33
CA TYR A 185 52.34 1.55 -40.97
C TYR A 185 52.75 0.38 -41.87
N ARG A 186 51.81 -0.47 -42.28
CA ARG A 186 52.09 -1.53 -43.27
C ARG A 186 52.56 -0.96 -44.61
N LEU A 187 51.92 0.12 -45.09
CA LEU A 187 52.33 0.80 -46.33
C LEU A 187 53.70 1.48 -46.20
N GLU A 188 53.98 2.12 -45.06
CA GLU A 188 55.30 2.72 -44.79
C GLU A 188 56.41 1.67 -44.70
N ALA A 189 56.17 0.55 -44.00
CA ALA A 189 57.10 -0.58 -43.94
C ALA A 189 57.38 -1.16 -45.33
N ALA A 190 56.35 -1.31 -46.18
CA ALA A 190 56.51 -1.77 -47.56
C ALA A 190 57.39 -0.81 -48.40
N LYS A 191 57.24 0.52 -48.23
CA LYS A 191 58.09 1.52 -48.89
C LYS A 191 59.55 1.41 -48.44
N VAL A 192 59.80 1.25 -47.15
CA VAL A 192 61.16 1.08 -46.60
C VAL A 192 61.81 -0.19 -47.14
N LEU A 193 61.10 -1.32 -47.11
CA LEU A 193 61.60 -2.59 -47.64
C LEU A 193 61.94 -2.51 -49.14
N SER A 194 61.08 -1.86 -49.93
CA SER A 194 61.35 -1.61 -51.35
C SER A 194 62.61 -0.75 -51.57
N THR A 195 62.81 0.26 -50.71
CA THR A 195 64.02 1.11 -50.75
C THR A 195 65.28 0.30 -50.42
N CYS A 196 65.22 -0.53 -49.38
CA CYS A 196 66.33 -1.43 -49.02
C CYS A 196 66.65 -2.43 -50.13
N GLN A 197 65.65 -3.03 -50.77
CA GLN A 197 65.84 -3.93 -51.92
C GLN A 197 66.53 -3.21 -53.08
N ASN A 198 66.13 -1.99 -53.41
CA ASN A 198 66.75 -1.21 -54.49
C ASN A 198 68.23 -0.90 -54.20
N ILE A 199 68.58 -0.57 -52.96
CA ILE A 199 69.97 -0.35 -52.55
C ILE A 199 70.77 -1.65 -52.69
N GLN A 200 70.22 -2.78 -52.24
CA GLN A 200 70.89 -4.07 -52.33
C GLN A 200 71.13 -4.47 -53.79
N VAL A 201 70.15 -4.31 -54.68
CA VAL A 201 70.29 -4.57 -56.12
C VAL A 201 71.39 -3.71 -56.72
N ARG A 202 71.44 -2.41 -56.37
CA ARG A 202 72.47 -1.49 -56.84
C ARG A 202 73.87 -1.89 -56.36
N GLN A 203 74.04 -2.19 -55.08
CA GLN A 203 75.33 -2.61 -54.52
C GLN A 203 75.82 -3.93 -55.12
N VAL A 204 74.92 -4.90 -55.34
CA VAL A 204 75.26 -6.17 -56.01
C VAL A 204 75.71 -5.89 -57.44
N SER A 205 75.07 -4.97 -58.15
CA SER A 205 75.48 -4.59 -59.50
C SER A 205 76.84 -3.90 -59.53
N GLU A 206 77.11 -2.97 -58.60
CA GLU A 206 78.40 -2.27 -58.47
C GLU A 206 79.54 -3.27 -58.13
N ILE A 207 79.32 -4.21 -57.22
CA ILE A 207 80.27 -5.28 -56.89
C ILE A 207 80.56 -6.14 -58.12
N ASN A 208 79.53 -6.49 -58.88
CA ASN A 208 79.69 -7.31 -60.09
C ASN A 208 80.50 -6.57 -61.17
N GLU A 209 80.33 -5.24 -61.29
CA GLU A 209 81.13 -4.42 -62.19
C GLU A 209 82.61 -4.37 -61.76
N ILE A 210 82.88 -4.19 -60.47
CA ILE A 210 84.25 -4.23 -59.92
C ILE A 210 84.90 -5.60 -60.16
N LEU A 211 84.17 -6.69 -59.91
CA LEU A 211 84.64 -8.06 -60.17
C LEU A 211 84.97 -8.27 -61.65
N ASN A 212 84.11 -7.80 -62.56
CA ASN A 212 84.37 -7.89 -63.99
C ASN A 212 85.61 -7.09 -64.41
N ARG A 213 85.79 -5.86 -63.89
CA ARG A 213 87.02 -5.07 -64.12
C ARG A 213 88.26 -5.77 -63.58
N PHE A 214 88.16 -6.39 -62.39
CA PHE A 214 89.25 -7.16 -61.80
C PHE A 214 89.60 -8.38 -62.65
N ILE A 215 88.60 -9.15 -63.09
CA ILE A 215 88.80 -10.30 -64.00
C ILE A 215 89.46 -9.84 -65.31
N GLN A 216 89.06 -8.70 -65.85
CA GLN A 216 89.62 -8.15 -67.09
C GLN A 216 91.07 -7.70 -66.91
N ALA A 217 91.40 -7.03 -65.81
CA ALA A 217 92.78 -6.68 -65.45
C ALA A 217 93.65 -7.94 -65.25
N VAL A 218 93.13 -8.98 -64.59
CA VAL A 218 93.84 -10.25 -64.43
C VAL A 218 94.05 -10.95 -65.77
N LYS A 219 93.07 -10.91 -66.69
CA LYS A 219 93.23 -11.42 -68.06
C LYS A 219 94.29 -10.63 -68.83
N GLU A 220 94.32 -9.31 -68.73
CA GLU A 220 95.33 -8.46 -69.39
C GLU A 220 96.76 -8.76 -68.88
N ILE A 221 96.92 -8.99 -67.58
CA ILE A 221 98.20 -9.42 -66.98
C ILE A 221 98.62 -10.81 -67.50
N ASN A 222 97.70 -11.77 -67.58
CA ASN A 222 98.00 -13.13 -68.06
C ASN A 222 98.26 -13.21 -69.58
N VAL A 223 97.85 -12.21 -70.37
CA VAL A 223 98.05 -12.15 -71.84
C VAL A 223 99.37 -11.46 -72.22
N GLY A 224 100.25 -11.14 -71.25
CA GLY A 224 101.63 -10.76 -71.55
C GLY A 224 101.79 -9.43 -72.32
N LYS A 225 100.83 -8.50 -72.20
CA LYS A 225 101.00 -7.13 -72.71
C LYS A 225 101.72 -6.27 -71.68
N SER A 226 102.99 -6.01 -71.93
CA SER A 226 103.86 -5.09 -71.20
C SER A 226 103.37 -3.64 -71.32
N ILE A 227 103.05 -3.00 -70.19
CA ILE A 227 102.97 -1.54 -70.11
C ILE A 227 104.21 -1.05 -69.37
N ASN A 228 104.82 -0.06 -70.00
CA ASN A 228 106.18 0.41 -69.85
C ASN A 228 106.23 1.67 -68.95
N ILE A 229 107.44 1.95 -68.47
CA ILE A 229 108.02 3.25 -68.05
C ILE A 229 108.27 3.44 -66.54
N ASN A 230 109.57 3.32 -66.19
CA ASN A 230 110.44 4.16 -65.33
C ASN A 230 109.84 4.89 -64.11
N SER A 231 110.54 5.10 -62.99
CA SER A 231 111.80 4.64 -62.42
C SER A 231 111.89 5.36 -61.06
N GLN A 232 112.41 4.69 -60.03
CA GLN A 232 112.63 5.14 -58.63
C GLN A 232 111.43 5.13 -57.67
N GLU A 233 111.37 4.11 -56.81
CA GLU A 233 111.30 4.24 -55.34
C GLU A 233 111.41 2.84 -54.70
N VAL A 234 112.52 2.59 -53.99
CA VAL A 234 112.64 2.39 -52.53
C VAL A 234 112.16 1.01 -52.01
N PRO A 235 113.02 0.27 -51.28
CA PRO A 235 112.89 -1.17 -51.07
C PRO A 235 112.11 -1.54 -49.79
N GLY A 236 111.52 -2.75 -49.78
CA GLY A 236 111.26 -3.47 -48.52
C GLY A 236 109.79 -3.58 -48.07
N ARG A 237 108.93 -4.18 -48.89
CA ARG A 237 107.70 -4.84 -48.39
C ARG A 237 108.09 -6.08 -47.58
N ARG A 238 107.90 -6.03 -46.25
CA ARG A 238 107.47 -7.15 -45.40
C ARG A 238 107.38 -6.68 -43.95
N GLN A 239 106.15 -6.45 -43.46
CA GLN A 239 105.72 -6.78 -42.09
C GLN A 239 104.23 -6.43 -41.93
N MET A 240 103.40 -7.47 -41.94
CA MET A 240 101.98 -7.40 -41.57
C MET A 240 101.95 -7.40 -40.04
N ASN A 241 101.67 -6.25 -39.44
CA ASN A 241 101.79 -6.06 -37.99
C ASN A 241 100.78 -6.92 -37.22
N VAL A 242 101.31 -7.69 -36.27
CA VAL A 242 100.64 -8.66 -35.38
C VAL A 242 99.48 -8.04 -34.57
N VAL A 243 99.40 -6.71 -34.50
CA VAL A 243 98.36 -5.93 -33.82
C VAL A 243 96.98 -6.07 -34.51
N GLU A 244 96.94 -6.16 -35.84
CA GLU A 244 95.66 -6.25 -36.57
C GLU A 244 95.00 -7.63 -36.47
N LYS A 245 95.80 -8.71 -36.36
CA LYS A 245 95.27 -10.07 -36.15
C LYS A 245 94.64 -10.25 -34.76
N HIS A 246 95.12 -9.55 -33.75
CA HIS A 246 94.59 -9.66 -32.39
C HIS A 246 93.29 -8.87 -32.21
N ALA A 247 93.20 -7.68 -32.81
CA ALA A 247 91.96 -6.90 -32.83
C ALA A 247 90.82 -7.67 -33.51
N VAL A 248 91.06 -8.23 -34.71
CA VAL A 248 90.04 -9.01 -35.44
C VAL A 248 89.58 -10.25 -34.66
N ARG A 249 90.47 -10.94 -33.93
CA ARG A 249 90.09 -12.07 -33.06
C ARG A 249 89.26 -11.64 -31.85
N GLN A 250 89.57 -10.51 -31.22
CA GLN A 250 88.80 -10.00 -30.09
C GLN A 250 87.40 -9.54 -30.52
N THR A 251 87.27 -8.89 -31.68
CA THR A 251 85.98 -8.46 -32.23
C THR A 251 85.10 -9.66 -32.61
N LEU A 252 85.68 -10.71 -33.20
CA LEU A 252 84.96 -11.95 -33.51
C LEU A 252 84.51 -12.72 -32.24
N TYR A 253 85.31 -12.69 -31.17
CA TYR A 253 84.95 -13.32 -29.89
C TYR A 253 83.77 -12.60 -29.21
N VAL A 254 83.78 -11.26 -29.19
CA VAL A 254 82.68 -10.45 -28.63
C VAL A 254 81.39 -10.60 -29.43
N ALA A 255 81.48 -10.62 -30.77
CA ALA A 255 80.33 -10.86 -31.63
C ALA A 255 79.67 -12.23 -31.39
N ASN A 256 80.49 -13.29 -31.20
CA ASN A 256 79.97 -14.63 -30.91
C ASN A 256 79.32 -14.77 -29.52
N GLN A 257 79.81 -14.03 -28.50
CA GLN A 257 79.14 -13.99 -27.20
C GLN A 257 77.80 -13.24 -27.24
N SER A 258 77.72 -12.13 -27.97
CA SER A 258 76.45 -11.38 -28.14
C SER A 258 75.38 -12.20 -28.86
N ILE A 259 75.75 -12.96 -29.91
CA ILE A 259 74.82 -13.86 -30.62
C ILE A 259 74.32 -14.99 -29.71
N ARG A 260 75.17 -15.54 -28.83
CA ARG A 260 74.76 -16.56 -27.85
C ARG A 260 73.78 -16.01 -26.80
N ARG A 261 73.96 -14.77 -26.33
CA ARG A 261 73.03 -14.10 -25.40
C ARG A 261 71.68 -13.77 -26.03
N GLN A 262 71.64 -13.35 -27.29
CA GLN A 262 70.36 -13.12 -27.98
C GLN A 262 69.57 -14.42 -28.21
N ARG A 263 70.25 -15.54 -28.52
CA ARG A 263 69.57 -16.85 -28.66
C ARG A 263 68.99 -17.41 -27.35
N THR A 264 69.46 -16.95 -26.19
CA THR A 264 68.92 -17.36 -24.88
C THR A 264 67.69 -16.52 -24.47
N ILE A 265 67.67 -15.23 -24.82
CA ILE A 265 66.51 -14.34 -24.57
C ILE A 265 65.32 -14.75 -25.45
N VAL A 266 65.56 -15.06 -26.74
CA VAL A 266 64.50 -15.47 -27.69
C VAL A 266 63.85 -16.82 -27.32
N ARG A 267 64.52 -17.70 -26.55
CA ARG A 267 63.91 -18.95 -26.05
C ARG A 267 63.18 -18.81 -24.71
N GLY A 268 63.45 -17.75 -23.94
CA GLY A 268 62.76 -17.45 -22.68
C GLY A 268 61.47 -16.65 -22.86
N GLU A 269 61.32 -15.93 -23.97
CA GLU A 269 60.16 -15.07 -24.25
C GLU A 269 59.04 -15.76 -25.06
N THR A 270 59.20 -17.04 -25.45
CA THR A 270 58.16 -17.84 -26.14
C THR A 270 57.56 -18.94 -25.26
N ARG A 271 57.35 -18.65 -23.98
CA ARG A 271 56.34 -19.35 -23.15
C ARG A 271 55.55 -18.35 -22.31
N VAL A 272 54.80 -17.50 -23.02
CA VAL A 272 53.44 -17.06 -22.66
C VAL A 272 52.59 -17.29 -23.90
#